data_AF-A0A9J6DVF6-F1
#
_entry.id   AF-A0A9J6DVF6-F1
#
_cell.length_a   1.000
_cell.length_b   1.000
_cell.length_c   1.000
_cell.angle_alpha   90.00
_cell.angle_beta   90.00
_cell.angle_gamma   90.00
#
_symmetry.space_group_name_H-M   'P 1'
#
loop_
_entity.id
_entity.type
_entity.pdbx_description
1 polymer ?
#
loop_
_entity_poly.entity_id
_entity_poly.type
_entity_poly.pdbx_seq_one_letter_code
_entity_poly.pdbx_strand_id
1 'polypeptide(L)'
;MQPYQQAQIATLIDFISRSTGSFVHVLRDPSGVVALIVNAVCKARTLSFSIRNKILPEDVRALFGGCTPSDGHRTRIMKIQRSEWLRQVRLFRAYLRAQLHRTYESYAAEIHFRKHLRLADQMIEFHWKLQLRLLRDLVDKVRVSATSNVHVAEGICLPDFVLEVLGLGPKFAVQPQKNKPELVSIVRQVSKRVPEDQATRIINEDEKTCWCYEPRASKPLLQFHSAHTKLVKRGIAKMCLSEALKKSCRCLMNESFRQQVSRLSNAGYPKSLVVSVAEGLHRKVLEKKCEGMDRVWSLALPFVVALRSAVTYELQEVGLAARKNDVVSGVPRPTTTTTTIVSGKATTSSATSPRSCDWRRQPGPSALLYMFHKVLCT
;
A
#
# COMPACT_ATOMS: atom_id res chain seq x y z
N MET A 1 -41.10 -5.79 2.97
CA MET A 1 -39.71 -5.73 2.44
C MET A 1 -39.80 -5.36 0.97
N GLN A 2 -38.98 -4.45 0.45
CA GLN A 2 -39.06 -4.08 -0.96
C GLN A 2 -38.59 -5.26 -1.86
N PRO A 3 -39.14 -5.45 -3.07
CA PRO A 3 -38.81 -6.58 -3.95
C PRO A 3 -37.30 -6.73 -4.23
N TYR A 4 -36.60 -5.59 -4.36
CA TYR A 4 -35.14 -5.59 -4.56
C TYR A 4 -34.36 -6.11 -3.33
N GLN A 5 -34.89 -5.92 -2.12
CA GLN A 5 -34.28 -6.41 -0.89
C GLN A 5 -34.48 -7.93 -0.78
N GLN A 6 -35.64 -8.44 -1.20
CA GLN A 6 -35.90 -9.89 -1.23
C GLN A 6 -34.98 -10.59 -2.22
N ALA A 7 -34.77 -10.02 -3.41
CA ALA A 7 -33.81 -10.55 -4.39
C ALA A 7 -32.37 -10.56 -3.84
N GLN A 8 -31.95 -9.52 -3.11
CA GLN A 8 -30.63 -9.45 -2.48
C GLN A 8 -30.45 -10.50 -1.39
N ILE A 9 -31.45 -10.68 -0.52
CA ILE A 9 -31.39 -11.67 0.57
C ILE A 9 -31.47 -13.10 0.02
N ALA A 10 -32.35 -13.36 -0.94
CA ALA A 10 -32.45 -14.67 -1.59
C ALA A 10 -31.16 -15.06 -2.32
N THR A 11 -30.51 -14.11 -3.00
CA THR A 11 -29.20 -14.31 -3.63
C THR A 11 -28.11 -14.65 -2.60
N LEU A 12 -28.12 -13.97 -1.45
CA LEU A 12 -27.17 -14.22 -0.38
C LEU A 12 -27.41 -15.60 0.24
N ILE A 13 -28.67 -15.96 0.51
CA ILE A 13 -29.06 -17.25 1.07
C ILE A 13 -28.73 -18.38 0.09
N ASP A 14 -29.12 -18.29 -1.19
CA ASP A 14 -28.81 -19.30 -2.20
C ASP A 14 -27.29 -19.44 -2.42
N PHE A 15 -26.53 -18.34 -2.38
CA PHE A 15 -25.07 -18.41 -2.40
C PHE A 15 -24.52 -19.15 -1.17
N ILE A 16 -25.02 -18.85 0.03
CA ILE A 16 -24.63 -19.53 1.27
C ILE A 16 -25.01 -21.02 1.20
N SER A 17 -26.22 -21.34 0.74
CA SER A 17 -26.76 -22.71 0.60
C SER A 17 -26.01 -23.52 -0.46
N ARG A 18 -25.64 -22.92 -1.59
CA ARG A 18 -24.81 -23.58 -2.61
C ARG A 18 -23.35 -23.73 -2.17
N SER A 19 -22.87 -22.83 -1.33
CA SER A 19 -21.54 -22.95 -0.69
C SER A 19 -21.51 -23.92 0.49
N THR A 20 -22.63 -24.58 0.84
CA THR A 20 -22.74 -25.59 1.91
C THR A 20 -23.11 -27.00 1.43
N GLY A 21 -23.29 -27.25 0.13
CA GLY A 21 -23.59 -28.58 -0.42
C GLY A 21 -22.54 -29.66 -0.14
N SER A 22 -22.94 -30.80 0.42
CA SER A 22 -22.20 -32.08 0.58
C SER A 22 -20.68 -31.99 0.91
N PHE A 23 -20.25 -30.94 1.61
CA PHE A 23 -18.83 -30.76 1.91
C PHE A 23 -18.30 -31.75 2.97
N VAL A 24 -19.19 -32.38 3.74
CA VAL A 24 -18.81 -33.18 4.92
C VAL A 24 -17.81 -34.30 4.56
N HIS A 25 -17.94 -34.91 3.39
CA HIS A 25 -17.03 -35.98 2.95
C HIS A 25 -15.72 -35.45 2.34
N VAL A 26 -15.79 -34.39 1.53
CA VAL A 26 -14.61 -33.77 0.88
C VAL A 26 -13.66 -33.17 1.91
N LEU A 27 -14.18 -32.75 3.06
CA LEU A 27 -13.41 -32.11 4.12
C LEU A 27 -12.52 -33.08 4.92
N ARG A 28 -12.65 -34.40 4.75
CA ARG A 28 -11.80 -35.37 5.50
C ARG A 28 -10.40 -35.55 4.92
N ASP A 29 -10.19 -35.24 3.64
CA ASP A 29 -8.88 -35.35 2.98
C ASP A 29 -8.27 -33.95 2.75
N PRO A 30 -7.03 -33.68 3.19
CA PRO A 30 -6.34 -32.42 2.92
C PRO A 30 -6.30 -32.05 1.44
N SER A 31 -6.23 -33.03 0.53
CA SER A 31 -6.21 -32.79 -0.91
C SER A 31 -7.56 -32.27 -1.42
N GLY A 32 -8.67 -32.77 -0.87
CA GLY A 32 -10.01 -32.24 -1.10
C GLY A 32 -10.10 -30.76 -0.72
N VAL A 33 -9.57 -30.37 0.44
CA VAL A 33 -9.56 -28.96 0.89
C VAL A 33 -8.67 -28.09 -0.01
N VAL A 34 -7.54 -28.61 -0.48
CA VAL A 34 -6.70 -27.92 -1.48
C VAL A 34 -7.48 -27.66 -2.77
N ALA A 35 -8.23 -28.64 -3.28
CA ALA A 35 -9.08 -28.45 -4.46
C ALA A 35 -10.16 -27.37 -4.25
N LEU A 36 -10.75 -27.30 -3.05
CA LEU A 36 -11.70 -26.24 -2.69
C LEU A 36 -11.04 -24.85 -2.69
N ILE A 37 -9.83 -24.73 -2.14
CA ILE A 37 -9.04 -23.48 -2.19
C ILE A 37 -8.80 -23.08 -3.64
N VAL A 38 -8.36 -24.02 -4.49
CA VAL A 38 -8.08 -23.78 -5.91
C VAL A 38 -9.33 -23.25 -6.63
N ASN A 39 -10.46 -23.94 -6.48
CA ASN A 39 -11.73 -23.55 -7.09
C ASN A 39 -12.18 -22.15 -6.63
N ALA A 40 -12.12 -21.86 -5.33
CA ALA A 40 -12.52 -20.57 -4.79
C ALA A 40 -11.65 -19.42 -5.29
N VAL A 41 -10.33 -19.60 -5.37
CA VAL A 41 -9.42 -18.59 -5.94
C VAL A 41 -9.71 -18.38 -7.43
N CYS A 42 -9.89 -19.46 -8.19
CA CYS A 42 -10.21 -19.40 -9.62
C CYS A 42 -11.53 -18.65 -9.87
N LYS A 43 -12.61 -18.95 -9.13
CA LYS A 43 -13.88 -18.20 -9.21
C LYS A 43 -13.70 -16.71 -8.88
N ALA A 44 -12.91 -16.36 -7.86
CA ALA A 44 -12.61 -14.96 -7.53
C ALA A 44 -11.83 -14.23 -8.65
N ARG A 45 -10.88 -14.92 -9.30
CA ARG A 45 -10.12 -14.39 -10.44
C ARG A 45 -11.01 -14.21 -11.67
N THR A 46 -11.89 -15.18 -11.96
CA THR A 46 -12.89 -15.11 -13.03
C THR A 46 -13.79 -13.89 -12.86
N LEU A 47 -14.36 -13.66 -11.68
CA LEU A 47 -15.17 -12.46 -11.41
C LEU A 47 -14.36 -11.16 -11.59
N SER A 48 -13.09 -11.15 -11.18
CA SER A 48 -12.21 -9.98 -11.39
C SER A 48 -11.92 -9.72 -12.86
N PHE A 49 -11.83 -10.77 -13.67
CA PHE A 49 -11.69 -10.65 -15.12
C PHE A 49 -12.99 -10.14 -15.75
N SER A 50 -14.13 -10.71 -15.37
CA SER A 50 -15.45 -10.32 -15.87
C SER A 50 -15.78 -8.85 -15.57
N ILE A 51 -15.48 -8.36 -14.36
CA ILE A 51 -15.62 -6.94 -14.00
C ILE A 51 -14.81 -6.03 -14.93
N ARG A 52 -13.56 -6.38 -15.24
CA ARG A 52 -12.67 -5.55 -16.06
C ARG A 52 -13.10 -5.50 -17.52
N ASN A 53 -13.65 -6.59 -18.04
CA ASN A 53 -14.07 -6.72 -19.43
C ASN A 53 -15.58 -6.52 -19.62
N LYS A 54 -16.31 -6.09 -18.58
CA LYS A 54 -17.78 -5.93 -18.59
C LYS A 54 -18.56 -7.19 -19.02
N ILE A 55 -18.00 -8.37 -18.79
CA ILE A 55 -18.66 -9.66 -19.05
C ILE A 55 -19.56 -9.99 -17.86
N LEU A 56 -20.76 -10.52 -18.12
CA LEU A 56 -21.68 -11.03 -17.08
C LEU A 56 -21.64 -12.57 -17.09
N PRO A 57 -21.03 -13.22 -16.07
CA PRO A 57 -21.05 -14.68 -15.97
C PRO A 57 -22.46 -15.26 -15.83
N GLU A 58 -22.69 -16.46 -16.36
CA GLU A 58 -23.97 -17.20 -16.26
C GLU A 58 -24.46 -17.30 -14.81
N ASP A 59 -23.58 -17.69 -13.90
CA ASP A 59 -23.84 -17.83 -12.47
C ASP A 59 -24.39 -16.52 -11.85
N VAL A 60 -23.91 -15.38 -12.34
CA VAL A 60 -24.33 -14.05 -11.87
C VAL A 60 -25.61 -13.62 -12.57
N ARG A 61 -25.78 -13.96 -13.85
CA ARG A 61 -27.02 -13.71 -14.61
C ARG A 61 -28.19 -14.44 -13.96
N ALA A 62 -28.00 -15.69 -13.56
CA ALA A 62 -29.02 -16.51 -12.90
C ALA A 62 -29.56 -15.87 -11.61
N LEU A 63 -28.76 -15.08 -10.90
CA LEU A 63 -29.20 -14.37 -9.68
C LEU A 63 -30.25 -13.29 -9.96
N PHE A 64 -30.27 -12.75 -11.18
CA PHE A 64 -31.24 -11.75 -11.59
C PHE A 64 -32.48 -12.36 -12.25
N GLY A 65 -32.53 -13.69 -12.39
CA GLY A 65 -33.57 -14.38 -13.13
C GLY A 65 -33.66 -13.88 -14.57
N GLY A 66 -34.85 -13.48 -14.99
CA GLY A 66 -35.10 -12.91 -16.32
C GLY A 66 -34.82 -11.42 -16.47
N CYS A 67 -34.40 -10.72 -15.41
CA CYS A 67 -34.17 -9.28 -15.45
C CYS A 67 -32.72 -8.95 -15.86
N THR A 68 -32.55 -7.97 -16.75
CA THR A 68 -31.24 -7.46 -17.14
C THR A 68 -30.78 -6.36 -16.18
N PRO A 69 -29.84 -6.62 -15.25
CA PRO A 69 -29.37 -5.63 -14.29
C PRO A 69 -28.64 -4.46 -14.97
N SER A 70 -28.59 -3.29 -14.33
CA SER A 70 -27.73 -2.18 -14.77
C SER A 70 -26.23 -2.52 -14.59
N ASP A 71 -25.35 -1.89 -15.39
CA ASP A 71 -23.89 -2.12 -15.33
C ASP A 71 -23.30 -1.91 -13.91
N GLY A 72 -23.76 -0.85 -13.24
CA GLY A 72 -23.36 -0.55 -11.87
C GLY A 72 -23.79 -1.64 -10.89
N HIS A 73 -25.00 -2.16 -11.06
CA HIS A 73 -25.53 -3.23 -10.22
C HIS A 73 -24.80 -4.56 -10.45
N ARG A 74 -24.56 -4.94 -11.71
CA ARG A 74 -23.73 -6.11 -12.09
C ARG A 74 -22.36 -6.04 -11.44
N THR A 75 -21.68 -4.90 -11.58
CA THR A 75 -20.34 -4.69 -11.02
C THR A 75 -20.34 -4.81 -9.50
N ARG A 76 -21.37 -4.27 -8.83
CA ARG A 76 -21.51 -4.37 -7.36
C ARG A 76 -21.68 -5.83 -6.92
N ILE A 77 -22.59 -6.58 -7.52
CA ILE A 77 -22.83 -7.98 -7.19
C ILE A 77 -21.57 -8.84 -7.44
N MET A 78 -20.90 -8.67 -8.58
CA MET A 78 -19.64 -9.39 -8.85
C MET A 78 -18.54 -9.07 -7.84
N LYS A 79 -18.45 -7.81 -7.35
CA LYS A 79 -17.50 -7.43 -6.29
C LYS A 79 -17.83 -8.10 -4.96
N ILE A 80 -19.11 -8.20 -4.61
CA ILE A 80 -19.59 -8.90 -3.41
C ILE A 80 -19.22 -10.38 -3.51
N GLN A 81 -19.64 -11.06 -4.58
CA GLN A 81 -19.30 -12.48 -4.77
C GLN A 81 -17.80 -12.74 -4.77
N ARG A 82 -17.00 -11.88 -5.42
CA ARG A 82 -15.54 -11.98 -5.37
C ARG A 82 -15.02 -11.92 -3.94
N SER A 83 -15.54 -11.00 -3.13
CA SER A 83 -15.14 -10.87 -1.73
C SER A 83 -15.55 -12.08 -0.89
N GLU A 84 -16.69 -12.70 -1.19
CA GLU A 84 -17.14 -13.93 -0.55
C GLU A 84 -16.26 -15.13 -0.92
N TRP A 85 -15.91 -15.31 -2.20
CA TRP A 85 -14.96 -16.35 -2.60
C TRP A 85 -13.60 -16.20 -1.90
N LEU A 86 -13.12 -14.97 -1.71
CA LEU A 86 -11.90 -14.73 -0.93
C LEU A 86 -12.06 -15.00 0.57
N ARG A 87 -13.27 -14.87 1.13
CA ARG A 87 -13.57 -15.32 2.50
C ARG A 87 -13.53 -16.84 2.59
N GLN A 88 -14.12 -17.55 1.61
CA GLN A 88 -14.06 -19.01 1.52
C GLN A 88 -12.61 -19.52 1.46
N VAL A 89 -11.73 -18.87 0.69
CA VAL A 89 -10.30 -19.21 0.68
C VAL A 89 -9.67 -19.12 2.07
N ARG A 90 -9.97 -18.08 2.85
CA ARG A 90 -9.46 -17.96 4.23
C ARG A 90 -10.02 -19.05 5.13
N LEU A 91 -11.32 -19.35 5.01
CA LEU A 91 -11.97 -20.43 5.75
C LEU A 91 -11.32 -21.79 5.45
N PHE A 92 -11.16 -22.14 4.18
CA PHE A 92 -10.55 -23.41 3.78
C PHE A 92 -9.08 -23.51 4.18
N ARG A 93 -8.32 -22.41 4.14
CA ARG A 93 -6.94 -22.39 4.68
C ARG A 93 -6.91 -22.64 6.19
N ALA A 94 -7.81 -22.01 6.95
CA ALA A 94 -7.91 -22.24 8.39
C ALA A 94 -8.32 -23.68 8.70
N TYR A 95 -9.29 -24.22 7.94
CA TYR A 95 -9.75 -25.60 8.06
C TYR A 95 -8.63 -26.60 7.75
N LEU A 96 -7.91 -26.44 6.63
CA LEU A 96 -6.76 -27.27 6.25
C LEU A 96 -5.69 -27.27 7.35
N ARG A 97 -5.36 -26.09 7.90
CA ARG A 97 -4.41 -25.98 9.01
C ARG A 97 -4.91 -26.76 10.23
N ALA A 98 -6.16 -26.55 10.65
CA ALA A 98 -6.75 -27.24 11.80
C ALA A 98 -6.76 -28.77 11.60
N GLN A 99 -7.12 -29.24 10.41
CA GLN A 99 -7.13 -30.65 10.05
C GLN A 99 -5.74 -31.28 10.15
N LEU A 100 -4.70 -30.62 9.63
CA LEU A 100 -3.33 -31.12 9.73
C LEU A 100 -2.82 -31.17 11.17
N HIS A 101 -3.20 -30.19 12.01
CA HIS A 101 -2.87 -30.22 13.44
C HIS A 101 -3.58 -31.32 14.23
N ARG A 102 -4.64 -31.93 13.69
CA ARG A 102 -5.27 -33.12 14.29
C ARG A 102 -4.53 -34.41 13.97
N THR A 103 -3.82 -34.45 12.85
CA THR A 103 -3.15 -35.66 12.35
C THR A 103 -1.65 -35.69 12.68
N TYR A 104 -1.01 -34.52 12.74
CA TYR A 104 0.44 -34.38 12.91
C TYR A 104 0.77 -33.52 14.13
N GLU A 105 1.97 -33.71 14.68
CA GLU A 105 2.55 -32.82 15.69
C GLU A 105 2.70 -31.38 15.17
N SER A 106 2.68 -30.39 16.07
CA SER A 106 2.62 -28.96 15.72
C SER A 106 3.65 -28.51 14.67
N TYR A 107 4.90 -28.96 14.79
CA TYR A 107 5.97 -28.62 13.85
C TYR A 107 5.78 -29.28 12.47
N ALA A 108 5.48 -30.59 12.46
CA ALA A 108 5.22 -31.34 11.24
C ALA A 108 3.96 -30.81 10.51
N ALA A 109 2.89 -30.50 11.25
CA ALA A 109 1.65 -29.96 10.71
C ALA A 109 1.89 -28.68 9.90
N GLU A 110 2.71 -27.75 10.40
CA GLU A 110 3.01 -26.50 9.70
C GLU A 110 3.87 -26.72 8.44
N ILE A 111 4.77 -27.72 8.45
CA ILE A 111 5.51 -28.12 7.23
C ILE A 111 4.54 -28.67 6.18
N HIS A 112 3.66 -29.58 6.57
CA HIS A 112 2.64 -30.15 5.68
C HIS A 112 1.69 -29.08 5.16
N PHE A 113 1.27 -28.14 6.00
CA PHE A 113 0.42 -27.02 5.61
C PHE A 113 1.06 -26.19 4.49
N ARG A 114 2.35 -25.83 4.64
CA ARG A 114 3.09 -25.11 3.59
C ARG A 114 3.24 -25.92 2.30
N LYS A 115 3.43 -27.25 2.40
CA LYS A 115 3.49 -28.13 1.22
C LYS A 115 2.15 -28.11 0.47
N HIS A 116 1.03 -28.27 1.18
CA HIS A 116 -0.30 -28.22 0.57
C HIS A 116 -0.64 -26.84 -0.02
N LEU A 117 -0.21 -25.74 0.61
CA LEU A 117 -0.39 -24.40 0.04
C LEU A 117 0.42 -24.20 -1.26
N ARG A 118 1.66 -24.69 -1.32
CA ARG A 118 2.45 -24.65 -2.57
C ARG A 118 1.79 -25.44 -3.68
N LEU A 119 1.24 -26.62 -3.36
CA LEU A 119 0.48 -27.43 -4.30
C LEU A 119 -0.76 -26.67 -4.79
N ALA A 120 -1.50 -26.05 -3.87
CA ALA A 120 -2.65 -25.21 -4.21
C ALA A 120 -2.26 -24.08 -5.17
N ASP A 121 -1.15 -23.37 -4.92
CA ASP A 121 -0.69 -22.26 -5.78
C ASP A 121 -0.34 -22.75 -7.20
N GLN A 122 0.33 -23.91 -7.33
CA GLN A 122 0.62 -24.54 -8.63
C GLN A 122 -0.68 -24.91 -9.36
N MET A 123 -1.62 -25.54 -8.66
CA MET A 123 -2.91 -25.92 -9.23
C MET A 123 -3.76 -24.71 -9.61
N ILE A 124 -3.73 -23.62 -8.83
CA ILE A 124 -4.40 -22.36 -9.13
C ILE A 124 -3.90 -21.81 -10.47
N GLU A 125 -2.58 -21.73 -10.66
CA GLU A 125 -2.03 -21.19 -11.91
C GLU A 125 -2.37 -22.07 -13.12
N PHE A 126 -2.35 -23.40 -12.94
CA PHE A 126 -2.77 -24.34 -13.99
C PHE A 126 -4.25 -24.15 -14.36
N HIS A 127 -5.16 -24.22 -13.38
CA HIS A 127 -6.60 -24.08 -13.61
C HIS A 127 -6.96 -22.69 -14.14
N TRP A 128 -6.30 -21.65 -13.64
CA TRP A 128 -6.50 -20.29 -14.11
C TRP A 128 -6.09 -20.12 -15.57
N LYS A 129 -4.98 -20.72 -16.02
CA LYS A 129 -4.58 -20.68 -17.44
C LYS A 129 -5.63 -21.32 -18.34
N LEU A 130 -6.23 -22.44 -17.93
CA LEU A 130 -7.30 -23.11 -18.66
C LEU A 130 -8.55 -22.23 -18.74
N GLN A 131 -9.03 -21.72 -17.59
CA GLN A 131 -10.19 -20.83 -17.54
C GLN A 131 -9.97 -19.53 -18.31
N LEU A 132 -8.78 -18.94 -18.25
CA LEU A 132 -8.46 -17.69 -18.92
C LEU A 132 -8.53 -17.81 -20.44
N ARG A 133 -8.23 -18.98 -21.02
CA ARG A 133 -8.43 -19.22 -22.46
C ARG A 133 -9.91 -19.11 -22.82
N LEU A 134 -10.76 -19.87 -22.12
CA LEU A 134 -12.22 -19.84 -22.32
C LEU A 134 -12.80 -18.43 -22.12
N LEU A 135 -12.35 -17.71 -21.09
CA LEU A 135 -12.83 -16.36 -20.81
C LEU A 135 -12.39 -15.32 -21.87
N ARG A 136 -11.24 -15.51 -22.52
CA ARG A 136 -10.78 -14.61 -23.58
C ARG A 136 -11.62 -14.76 -24.84
N ASP A 137 -12.14 -15.95 -25.11
CA ASP A 137 -13.02 -16.20 -26.25
C ASP A 137 -14.40 -15.54 -26.06
N LEU A 138 -14.81 -15.32 -24.80
CA LEU A 138 -16.02 -14.56 -24.45
C LEU A 138 -15.85 -13.04 -24.46
N VAL A 139 -14.61 -12.53 -24.52
CA VAL A 139 -14.41 -11.09 -24.68
C VAL A 139 -14.70 -10.78 -26.14
N ASP A 140 -15.85 -10.15 -26.39
CA ASP A 140 -16.12 -9.55 -27.68
C ASP A 140 -14.91 -8.69 -28.05
N LYS A 141 -14.16 -9.14 -29.07
CA LYS A 141 -13.15 -8.32 -29.69
C LYS A 141 -13.95 -7.19 -30.28
N VAL A 142 -14.04 -6.07 -29.55
CA VAL A 142 -14.50 -4.81 -30.09
C VAL A 142 -13.62 -4.61 -31.32
N ARG A 143 -14.17 -4.97 -32.49
CA ARG A 143 -13.59 -4.59 -33.75
C ARG A 143 -13.68 -3.09 -33.66
N VAL A 144 -12.55 -2.46 -33.37
CA VAL A 144 -12.40 -1.04 -33.56
C VAL A 144 -12.73 -0.88 -35.04
N SER A 145 -13.97 -0.49 -35.33
CA SER A 145 -14.34 -0.13 -36.69
C SER A 145 -13.28 0.86 -37.10
N ALA A 146 -12.58 0.58 -38.20
CA ALA A 146 -11.55 1.43 -38.76
C ALA A 146 -12.15 2.72 -39.35
N THR A 147 -13.14 3.30 -38.66
CA THR A 147 -13.90 4.48 -39.01
C THR A 147 -13.53 5.59 -38.06
N SER A 148 -12.28 6.01 -38.14
CA SER A 148 -11.90 7.42 -38.11
C SER A 148 -10.40 7.46 -38.33
N ASN A 149 -10.00 7.75 -39.57
CA ASN A 149 -8.71 8.39 -39.78
C ASN A 149 -8.64 9.55 -38.78
N VAL A 150 -7.60 9.59 -37.96
CA VAL A 150 -7.29 10.76 -37.14
C VAL A 150 -6.95 11.85 -38.16
N HIS A 151 -7.94 12.65 -38.53
CA HIS A 151 -7.70 13.82 -39.36
C HIS A 151 -7.01 14.84 -38.48
N VAL A 152 -5.77 15.19 -38.81
CA VAL A 152 -5.16 16.41 -38.31
C VAL A 152 -6.00 17.53 -38.91
N ALA A 153 -6.88 18.08 -38.08
CA ALA A 153 -7.78 19.15 -38.43
C ALA A 153 -7.00 20.45 -38.58
N GLU A 154 -6.24 20.60 -39.66
CA GLU A 154 -5.74 21.91 -40.06
C GLU A 154 -6.94 22.76 -40.50
N GLY A 155 -7.30 23.77 -39.70
CA GLY A 155 -8.35 24.73 -40.04
C GLY A 155 -9.75 24.48 -39.44
N ILE A 156 -9.94 23.51 -38.54
CA ILE A 156 -11.23 23.43 -37.83
C ILE A 156 -11.27 24.49 -36.73
N CYS A 157 -12.20 25.43 -36.86
CA CYS A 157 -12.59 26.32 -35.77
C CYS A 157 -13.23 25.48 -34.67
N LEU A 158 -12.50 25.29 -33.57
CA LEU A 158 -13.04 24.70 -32.37
C LEU A 158 -13.98 25.72 -31.69
N PRO A 159 -15.15 25.30 -31.21
CA PRO A 159 -16.02 26.18 -30.42
C PRO A 159 -15.28 26.78 -29.22
N ASP A 160 -15.58 28.04 -28.87
CA ASP A 160 -14.85 28.81 -27.86
C ASP A 160 -14.75 28.10 -26.49
N PHE A 161 -15.80 27.38 -26.09
CA PHE A 161 -15.79 26.63 -24.82
C PHE A 161 -14.74 25.49 -24.79
N VAL A 162 -14.40 24.91 -25.94
CA VAL A 162 -13.36 23.88 -26.05
C VAL A 162 -11.98 24.53 -25.96
N LEU A 163 -11.80 25.67 -26.61
CA LEU A 163 -10.57 26.46 -26.53
C LEU A 163 -10.32 26.96 -25.10
N GLU A 164 -11.37 27.39 -24.40
CA GLU A 164 -11.31 27.78 -22.99
C GLU A 164 -10.82 26.64 -22.09
N VAL A 165 -11.38 25.44 -22.25
CA VAL A 165 -10.98 24.25 -21.48
C VAL A 165 -9.55 23.80 -21.80
N LEU A 166 -9.15 23.85 -23.07
CA LEU A 166 -7.77 23.55 -23.48
C LEU A 166 -6.77 24.61 -22.97
N GLY A 167 -7.20 25.86 -22.82
CA GLY A 167 -6.43 26.96 -22.26
C GLY A 167 -6.10 26.81 -20.76
N LEU A 168 -6.87 26.00 -20.02
CA LEU A 168 -6.60 25.68 -18.60
C LEU A 168 -5.35 24.80 -18.40
N GLY A 169 -4.70 24.39 -19.50
CA GLY A 169 -3.44 23.67 -19.50
C GLY A 169 -3.58 22.15 -19.61
N PRO A 170 -2.45 21.42 -19.72
CA PRO A 170 -2.41 20.00 -20.09
C PRO A 170 -3.11 19.05 -19.12
N LYS A 171 -3.53 19.54 -17.95
CA LYS A 171 -4.32 18.79 -16.97
C LYS A 171 -5.79 18.63 -17.40
N PHE A 172 -6.28 19.47 -18.30
CA PHE A 172 -7.65 19.48 -18.84
C PHE A 172 -7.70 18.98 -20.29
N ALA A 173 -6.55 18.76 -20.93
CA ALA A 173 -6.49 18.03 -22.17
C ALA A 173 -6.93 16.59 -21.93
N VAL A 174 -7.95 16.14 -22.66
CA VAL A 174 -8.33 14.73 -22.71
C VAL A 174 -7.08 13.95 -23.11
N GLN A 175 -6.62 13.05 -22.23
CA GLN A 175 -5.42 12.26 -22.51
C GLN A 175 -5.65 11.53 -23.83
N PRO A 176 -4.84 11.78 -24.88
CA PRO A 176 -5.07 11.17 -26.18
C PRO A 176 -5.01 9.65 -26.01
N GLN A 177 -6.01 8.94 -26.55
CA GLN A 177 -6.02 7.48 -26.55
C GLN A 177 -4.99 6.99 -27.57
N LYS A 178 -3.74 6.93 -27.16
CA LYS A 178 -2.62 6.50 -28.00
C LYS A 178 -2.50 4.99 -28.03
N ASN A 179 -2.29 4.43 -29.21
CA ASN A 179 -2.06 3.00 -29.36
C ASN A 179 -0.69 2.63 -28.75
N LYS A 180 -0.54 1.38 -28.29
CA LYS A 180 0.74 0.91 -27.66
C LYS A 180 2.00 1.22 -28.50
N PRO A 181 2.01 1.06 -29.84
CA PRO A 181 3.18 1.41 -30.65
C PRO A 181 3.48 2.91 -30.63
N GLU A 182 2.43 3.73 -30.57
CA GLU A 182 2.53 5.18 -30.56
C GLU A 182 3.08 5.69 -29.22
N LEU A 183 2.67 5.08 -28.10
CA LEU A 183 3.28 5.35 -26.78
C LEU A 183 4.77 5.02 -26.78
N VAL A 184 5.17 3.91 -27.38
CA VAL A 184 6.60 3.54 -27.52
C VAL A 184 7.34 4.54 -28.41
N SER A 185 6.72 5.00 -29.51
CA SER A 185 7.29 6.02 -30.39
C SER A 185 7.55 7.33 -29.62
N ILE A 186 6.61 7.76 -28.78
CA ILE A 186 6.75 8.98 -27.97
C ILE A 186 7.85 8.83 -26.94
N VAL A 187 7.91 7.71 -26.23
CA VAL A 187 9.01 7.45 -25.28
C VAL A 187 10.34 7.52 -26.01
N ARG A 188 10.47 6.90 -27.19
CA ARG A 188 11.68 6.98 -28.02
C ARG A 188 12.00 8.41 -28.47
N GLN A 189 11.00 9.20 -28.86
CA GLN A 189 11.19 10.60 -29.25
C GLN A 189 11.63 11.47 -28.07
N VAL A 190 11.05 11.26 -26.88
CA VAL A 190 11.45 11.95 -25.65
C VAL A 190 12.89 11.56 -25.30
N SER A 191 13.22 10.27 -25.31
CA SER A 191 14.57 9.78 -25.06
C SER A 191 15.60 10.35 -26.04
N LYS A 192 15.25 10.51 -27.32
CA LYS A 192 16.14 11.13 -28.32
C LYS A 192 16.42 12.62 -28.09
N ARG A 193 15.54 13.32 -27.36
CA ARG A 193 15.71 14.75 -27.04
C ARG A 193 16.44 14.97 -25.72
N VAL A 194 16.75 13.91 -24.97
CA VAL A 194 17.54 14.01 -23.75
C VAL A 194 19.01 14.20 -24.14
N PRO A 195 19.68 15.27 -23.68
CA PRO A 195 21.11 15.49 -23.89
C PRO A 195 21.96 14.27 -23.46
N GLU A 196 23.00 13.92 -24.21
CA GLU A 196 23.81 12.71 -23.96
C GLU A 196 24.51 12.71 -22.58
N ASP A 197 24.81 13.88 -22.04
CA ASP A 197 25.32 14.09 -20.68
C ASP A 197 24.30 13.68 -19.59
N GLN A 198 23.00 13.70 -19.92
CA GLN A 198 21.93 13.21 -19.04
C GLN A 198 21.53 11.76 -19.32
N ALA A 199 21.75 11.25 -20.54
CA ALA A 199 21.45 9.87 -20.90
C ALA A 199 22.30 8.86 -20.12
N THR A 200 23.58 9.18 -19.88
CA THR A 200 24.50 8.34 -19.08
C THR A 200 24.08 8.24 -17.61
N ARG A 201 23.46 9.28 -17.03
CA ARG A 201 22.89 9.22 -15.67
C ARG A 201 21.72 8.25 -15.54
N ILE A 202 21.03 7.93 -16.63
CA ILE A 202 19.83 7.07 -16.63
C ILE A 202 20.20 5.59 -16.84
N ILE A 203 21.35 5.30 -17.45
CA ILE A 203 21.76 3.95 -17.89
C ILE A 203 22.81 3.31 -16.95
N ASN A 204 23.44 4.07 -16.06
CA ASN A 204 24.38 3.50 -15.08
C ASN A 204 23.63 2.73 -13.96
N GLU A 205 23.20 1.51 -14.27
CA GLU A 205 22.49 0.59 -13.38
C GLU A 205 23.29 0.15 -12.14
N ASP A 206 24.59 0.46 -12.06
CA ASP A 206 25.46 0.12 -10.93
C ASP A 206 25.60 1.22 -9.87
N GLU A 207 25.34 2.49 -10.23
CA GLU A 207 25.13 3.55 -9.23
C GLU A 207 23.64 3.56 -8.87
N LYS A 208 23.26 2.63 -7.96
CA LYS A 208 21.89 2.52 -7.43
C LYS A 208 21.35 3.91 -7.09
N THR A 209 20.52 4.46 -7.99
CA THR A 209 19.88 5.75 -7.76
C THR A 209 19.10 5.63 -6.47
N CYS A 210 19.54 6.34 -5.43
CA CYS A 210 18.90 6.29 -4.14
C CYS A 210 17.74 7.27 -4.14
N TRP A 211 16.57 6.83 -3.67
CA TRP A 211 15.39 7.68 -3.56
C TRP A 211 14.94 7.80 -2.11
N CYS A 212 14.72 9.05 -1.68
CA CYS A 212 14.19 9.42 -0.38
C CYS A 212 12.70 9.75 -0.54
N TYR A 213 11.84 9.26 0.35
CA TYR A 213 10.44 9.66 0.35
C TYR A 213 10.31 11.10 0.85
N GLU A 214 10.02 11.99 -0.09
CA GLU A 214 9.65 13.37 0.18
C GLU A 214 8.22 13.65 -0.32
N PRO A 215 7.30 14.10 0.55
CA PRO A 215 5.94 14.41 0.14
C PRO A 215 5.91 15.50 -0.91
N ARG A 216 5.36 15.18 -2.10
CA ARG A 216 5.32 16.08 -3.27
C ARG A 216 4.66 17.44 -3.02
N ALA A 217 3.81 17.54 -2.01
CA ALA A 217 3.16 18.78 -1.64
C ALA A 217 3.78 19.30 -0.36
N SER A 218 4.25 20.54 -0.37
CA SER A 218 4.66 21.34 0.80
C SER A 218 3.49 21.67 1.74
N LYS A 219 2.36 20.93 1.63
CA LYS A 219 1.21 21.10 2.50
C LYS A 219 1.63 20.79 3.94
N PRO A 220 1.40 21.73 4.88
CA PRO A 220 1.72 21.49 6.28
C PRO A 220 0.89 20.30 6.78
N LEU A 221 1.46 19.52 7.70
CA LEU A 221 0.70 18.49 8.39
C LEU A 221 -0.37 19.16 9.25
N LEU A 222 -1.52 18.48 9.37
CA LEU A 222 -2.56 18.92 10.28
C LEU A 222 -2.00 19.01 11.71
N GLN A 223 -2.07 20.19 12.31
CA GLN A 223 -1.60 20.42 13.68
C GLN A 223 -2.32 19.49 14.67
N PHE A 224 -1.56 18.96 15.63
CA PHE A 224 -2.08 18.02 16.61
C PHE A 224 -3.16 18.64 17.51
N HIS A 225 -3.16 19.97 17.71
CA HIS A 225 -4.16 20.67 18.52
C HIS A 225 -5.45 21.03 17.77
N SER A 226 -5.58 20.69 16.47
CA SER A 226 -6.82 20.92 15.73
C SER A 226 -8.01 20.13 16.30
N ALA A 227 -9.24 20.56 16.00
CA ALA A 227 -10.49 19.95 16.47
C ALA A 227 -10.79 18.53 15.92
N HIS A 228 -9.84 17.91 15.21
CA HIS A 228 -10.01 16.58 14.64
C HIS A 228 -9.87 15.47 15.68
N THR A 229 -10.53 14.35 15.40
CA THR A 229 -10.54 13.19 16.31
C THR A 229 -9.15 12.57 16.47
N LYS A 230 -8.92 11.90 17.60
CA LYS A 230 -7.68 11.14 17.88
C LYS A 230 -7.38 10.10 16.80
N LEU A 231 -8.43 9.51 16.21
CA LEU A 231 -8.31 8.53 15.14
C LEU A 231 -7.70 9.14 13.88
N VAL A 232 -8.14 10.33 13.48
CA VAL A 232 -7.61 11.05 12.31
C VAL A 232 -6.13 11.36 12.51
N LYS A 233 -5.76 11.92 13.67
CA LYS A 233 -4.36 12.24 14.01
C LYS A 233 -3.46 11.00 14.01
N ARG A 234 -3.91 9.90 14.64
CA ARG A 234 -3.19 8.61 14.60
C ARG A 234 -3.08 8.09 13.16
N GLY A 235 -4.11 8.29 12.34
CA GLY A 235 -4.13 7.96 10.91
C GLY A 235 -3.06 8.72 10.12
N ILE A 236 -2.92 10.03 10.35
CA ILE A 236 -1.90 10.88 9.71
C ILE A 236 -0.50 10.40 10.08
N ALA A 237 -0.20 10.22 11.36
CA ALA A 237 1.09 9.71 11.81
C ALA A 237 1.43 8.36 11.17
N LYS A 238 0.46 7.43 11.17
CA LYS A 238 0.62 6.11 10.56
C LYS A 238 0.88 6.20 9.06
N MET A 239 0.15 7.05 8.35
CA MET A 239 0.34 7.27 6.92
C MET A 239 1.77 7.76 6.66
N CYS A 240 2.20 8.87 7.28
CA CYS A 240 3.54 9.45 7.11
C CYS A 240 4.65 8.41 7.31
N LEU A 241 4.65 7.71 8.44
CA LEU A 241 5.68 6.72 8.76
C LEU A 241 5.62 5.50 7.81
N SER A 242 4.42 5.04 7.45
CA SER A 242 4.29 3.88 6.55
C SER A 242 4.71 4.19 5.12
N GLU A 243 4.50 5.42 4.64
CA GLU A 243 4.90 5.85 3.30
C GLU A 243 6.41 6.02 3.20
N ALA A 244 7.08 6.52 4.24
CA ALA A 244 8.54 6.55 4.31
C ALA A 244 9.15 5.14 4.17
N LEU A 245 8.58 4.14 4.85
CA LEU A 245 9.07 2.76 4.74
C LEU A 245 8.81 2.12 3.37
N LYS A 246 7.68 2.42 2.74
CA LYS A 246 7.29 1.82 1.45
C LYS A 246 7.95 2.48 0.25
N LYS A 247 8.14 3.80 0.31
CA LYS A 247 8.50 4.63 -0.84
C LYS A 247 9.96 5.06 -0.86
N SER A 248 10.76 4.71 0.14
CA SER A 248 12.19 4.99 0.17
C SER A 248 13.03 3.79 -0.24
N CYS A 249 14.20 4.04 -0.83
CA CYS A 249 15.19 3.00 -1.07
C CYS A 249 15.79 2.55 0.26
N ARG A 250 16.44 1.38 0.28
CA ARG A 250 17.05 0.83 1.50
C ARG A 250 18.09 1.76 2.12
N CYS A 251 18.87 2.46 1.29
CA CYS A 251 19.95 3.33 1.75
C CYS A 251 19.42 4.60 2.45
N LEU A 252 18.29 5.15 1.99
CA LEU A 252 17.72 6.40 2.49
C LEU A 252 16.45 6.21 3.33
N MET A 253 16.04 4.97 3.59
CA MET A 253 14.84 4.67 4.37
C MET A 253 14.88 5.28 5.77
N ASN A 254 16.04 5.21 6.44
CA ASN A 254 16.23 5.79 7.77
C ASN A 254 16.05 7.30 7.74
N GLU A 255 16.70 7.95 6.78
CA GLU A 255 16.63 9.40 6.60
C GLU A 255 15.19 9.86 6.31
N SER A 256 14.50 9.19 5.38
CA SER A 256 13.08 9.47 5.12
C SER A 256 12.20 9.29 6.35
N PHE A 257 12.46 8.25 7.14
CA PHE A 257 11.69 7.99 8.37
C PHE A 257 11.92 9.08 9.41
N ARG A 258 13.19 9.47 9.65
CA ARG A 258 13.56 10.59 10.54
C ARG A 258 12.92 11.90 10.10
N GLN A 259 12.94 12.21 8.81
CA GLN A 259 12.27 13.39 8.26
C GLN A 259 10.77 13.39 8.56
N GLN A 260 10.09 12.25 8.42
CA GLN A 260 8.66 12.16 8.78
C GLN A 260 8.41 12.28 10.29
N VAL A 261 9.29 11.74 11.15
CA VAL A 261 9.21 11.94 12.60
C VAL A 261 9.40 13.41 12.96
N SER A 262 10.39 14.09 12.37
CA SER A 262 10.63 15.53 12.55
C SER A 262 9.41 16.36 12.11
N ARG A 263 8.83 16.07 10.94
CA ARG A 263 7.60 16.73 10.47
C ARG A 263 6.43 16.55 11.44
N LEU A 264 6.24 15.35 11.99
CA LEU A 264 5.19 15.09 12.98
C LEU A 264 5.44 15.85 14.29
N SER A 265 6.69 15.88 14.77
CA SER A 265 7.09 16.64 15.95
C SER A 265 6.82 18.14 15.77
N ASN A 266 7.20 18.70 14.62
CA ASN A 266 6.97 20.12 14.29
C ASN A 266 5.48 20.47 14.16
N ALA A 267 4.62 19.48 13.85
CA ALA A 267 3.17 19.64 13.84
C ALA A 267 2.52 19.43 15.22
N GLY A 268 3.32 19.27 16.29
CA GLY A 268 2.87 19.13 17.68
C GLY A 268 2.42 17.71 18.06
N TYR A 269 2.73 16.67 17.27
CA TYR A 269 2.33 15.31 17.61
C TYR A 269 3.12 14.78 18.83
N PRO A 270 2.46 14.28 19.89
CA PRO A 270 3.14 13.76 21.06
C PRO A 270 4.06 12.58 20.72
N LYS A 271 5.28 12.58 21.28
CA LYS A 271 6.26 11.50 21.09
C LYS A 271 5.68 10.11 21.38
N SER A 272 4.89 9.99 22.46
CA SER A 272 4.22 8.73 22.85
C SER A 272 3.31 8.17 21.76
N LEU A 273 2.58 9.03 21.04
CA LEU A 273 1.74 8.61 19.92
C LEU A 273 2.58 8.16 18.73
N VAL A 274 3.64 8.91 18.39
CA VAL A 274 4.54 8.56 17.27
C VAL A 274 5.20 7.20 17.52
N VAL A 275 5.67 6.94 18.74
CA VAL A 275 6.22 5.64 19.16
C VAL A 275 5.18 4.52 19.04
N SER A 276 3.98 4.71 19.61
CA SER A 276 2.91 3.72 19.55
C SER A 276 2.52 3.36 18.11
N VAL A 277 2.57 4.33 17.19
CA VAL A 277 2.34 4.10 15.76
C VAL A 277 3.50 3.33 15.14
N ALA A 278 4.75 3.70 15.41
CA ALA A 278 5.94 3.02 14.91
C ALA A 278 6.01 1.55 15.36
N GLU A 279 5.72 1.27 16.62
CA GLU A 279 5.63 -0.10 17.16
C GLU A 279 4.52 -0.90 16.48
N GLY A 280 3.38 -0.27 16.22
CA GLY A 280 2.28 -0.89 15.48
C GLY A 280 2.67 -1.23 14.03
N LEU A 281 3.51 -0.42 13.38
CA LEU A 281 4.05 -0.73 12.06
C LEU A 281 5.06 -1.90 12.14
N HIS A 282 5.93 -1.91 13.15
CA HIS A 282 6.89 -2.99 13.37
C HIS A 282 6.22 -4.34 13.59
N ARG A 283 5.19 -4.39 14.45
CA ARG A 283 4.43 -5.62 14.71
C ARG A 283 3.81 -6.18 13.43
N LYS A 284 3.24 -5.30 12.60
CA LYS A 284 2.68 -5.69 11.29
C LYS A 284 3.74 -6.20 10.31
N VAL A 285 4.95 -5.68 10.38
CA VAL A 285 6.07 -6.17 9.57
C VAL A 285 6.50 -7.56 10.03
N LEU A 286 6.51 -7.81 11.34
CA LEU A 286 6.80 -9.12 11.91
C LEU A 286 5.72 -10.16 11.56
N GLU A 287 4.44 -9.81 11.74
CA GLU A 287 3.31 -10.70 11.44
C GLU A 287 3.25 -11.11 9.97
N LYS A 288 3.67 -10.23 9.06
CA LYS A 288 3.68 -10.50 7.62
C LYS A 288 4.86 -11.34 7.12
N LYS A 289 5.84 -11.67 7.97
CA LYS A 289 6.97 -12.55 7.57
C LYS A 289 6.53 -13.97 7.17
N CYS A 290 5.28 -14.36 7.43
CA CYS A 290 4.76 -15.69 7.07
C CYS A 290 4.14 -15.79 5.67
N GLU A 291 3.91 -14.68 4.95
CA GLU A 291 3.25 -14.70 3.63
C GLU A 291 4.04 -13.92 2.57
N GLY A 292 5.12 -14.52 2.06
CA GLY A 292 5.68 -14.21 0.73
C GLY A 292 6.07 -12.74 0.43
N MET A 293 6.25 -11.89 1.44
CA MET A 293 6.56 -10.48 1.23
C MET A 293 8.08 -10.28 1.07
N ASP A 294 8.48 -9.58 0.01
CA ASP A 294 9.86 -9.38 -0.43
C ASP A 294 10.86 -9.01 0.68
N ARG A 295 12.13 -9.40 0.46
CA ARG A 295 13.34 -9.19 1.28
C ARG A 295 13.59 -7.74 1.76
N VAL A 296 12.75 -6.78 1.36
CA VAL A 296 12.82 -5.36 1.72
C VAL A 296 12.45 -5.14 3.19
N TRP A 297 11.51 -5.91 3.74
CA TRP A 297 10.98 -5.66 5.09
C TRP A 297 11.72 -6.38 6.22
N SER A 298 12.42 -7.49 5.92
CA SER A 298 13.26 -8.16 6.92
C SER A 298 14.42 -7.28 7.41
N LEU A 299 14.88 -6.35 6.56
CA LEU A 299 15.92 -5.38 6.86
C LEU A 299 15.41 -4.14 7.59
N ALA A 300 14.11 -3.88 7.62
CA ALA A 300 13.53 -2.75 8.38
C ALA A 300 13.48 -3.03 9.90
N LEU A 301 13.68 -4.29 10.31
CA LEU A 301 13.54 -4.74 11.70
C LEU A 301 14.57 -4.14 12.67
N PRO A 302 15.88 -4.15 12.36
CA PRO A 302 16.88 -3.52 13.22
C PRO A 302 16.62 -2.02 13.42
N PHE A 303 15.99 -1.35 12.45
CA PHE A 303 15.72 0.08 12.50
C PHE A 303 14.58 0.45 13.42
N VAL A 304 13.48 -0.31 13.45
CA VAL A 304 12.40 -0.01 14.41
C VAL A 304 12.84 -0.35 15.83
N VAL A 305 13.69 -1.37 16.00
CA VAL A 305 14.34 -1.64 17.29
C VAL A 305 15.25 -0.48 17.69
N ALA A 306 16.06 0.05 16.77
CA ALA A 306 16.89 1.23 17.04
C ALA A 306 16.07 2.48 17.36
N LEU A 307 14.94 2.69 16.68
CA LEU A 307 14.04 3.82 16.95
C LEU A 307 13.38 3.69 18.32
N ARG A 308 13.00 2.46 18.72
CA ARG A 308 12.53 2.18 20.07
C ARG A 308 13.58 2.60 21.09
N SER A 309 14.83 2.16 20.90
CA SER A 309 15.95 2.55 21.78
C SER A 309 16.17 4.06 21.81
N ALA A 310 16.27 4.72 20.65
CA ALA A 310 16.50 6.16 20.56
C ALA A 310 15.38 6.97 21.23
N VAL A 311 14.11 6.61 21.01
CA VAL A 311 13.01 7.34 21.66
C VAL A 311 12.93 7.03 23.15
N THR A 312 13.25 5.81 23.59
CA THR A 312 13.36 5.53 25.03
C THR A 312 14.50 6.29 25.70
N TYR A 313 15.64 6.47 25.03
CA TYR A 313 16.76 7.27 25.54
C TYR A 313 16.37 8.75 25.66
N GLU A 314 15.75 9.35 24.64
CA GLU A 314 15.26 10.74 24.74
C GLU A 314 14.18 10.92 25.83
N LEU A 315 13.30 9.93 26.03
CA LEU A 315 12.32 9.97 27.12
C LEU A 315 12.96 9.85 28.49
N GLN A 316 14.08 9.13 28.60
CA GLN A 316 14.84 8.99 29.83
C GLN A 316 15.59 10.28 30.19
N GLU A 317 16.16 11.00 29.21
CA GLU A 317 16.74 12.33 29.42
C GLU A 317 15.71 13.37 29.82
N VAL A 318 14.54 13.41 29.16
CA VAL A 318 13.46 14.35 29.52
C VAL A 318 12.89 14.03 30.92
N GLY A 319 12.79 12.75 31.28
CA GLY A 319 12.38 12.33 32.63
C GLY A 319 13.41 12.66 33.72
N LEU A 320 14.70 12.59 33.41
CA LEU A 320 15.80 13.00 34.30
C LEU A 320 15.88 14.53 34.44
N ALA A 321 15.59 15.28 33.38
CA ALA A 321 15.51 16.73 33.41
C ALA A 321 14.29 17.23 34.23
N ALA A 322 13.14 16.55 34.14
CA ALA A 322 11.97 16.86 34.95
C ALA A 322 12.22 16.62 36.45
N ARG A 323 12.91 15.53 36.81
CA ARG A 323 13.26 15.25 38.22
C ARG A 323 14.25 16.24 38.84
N LYS A 324 15.08 16.92 38.04
CA LYS A 324 15.99 17.97 38.54
C LYS A 324 15.27 19.27 38.89
N ASN A 325 14.06 19.50 38.38
CA ASN A 325 13.28 20.72 38.62
C ASN A 325 12.27 20.60 39.78
N ASP A 326 12.05 19.39 40.32
CA ASP A 326 11.05 19.16 41.39
C ASP A 326 11.63 19.16 42.83
N VAL A 327 12.88 19.62 43.04
CA VAL A 327 13.50 19.70 44.39
C VAL A 327 13.56 21.14 44.94
N VAL A 328 12.80 22.08 44.38
CA VAL A 328 12.61 23.40 45.01
C VAL A 328 11.12 23.66 45.20
N SER A 329 10.56 23.09 46.28
CA SER A 329 9.23 23.49 46.76
C SER A 329 9.35 24.76 47.59
N GLY A 330 8.93 25.88 47.01
CA GLY A 330 8.75 27.15 47.70
C GLY A 330 7.42 27.78 47.30
N VAL A 331 6.52 27.84 48.29
CA VAL A 331 5.21 28.52 48.41
C VAL A 331 4.88 29.60 47.35
N PRO A 332 3.64 29.64 46.79
CA PRO A 332 3.25 30.65 45.80
C PRO A 332 2.89 31.99 46.46
N ARG A 333 3.45 33.09 45.95
CA ARG A 333 2.94 34.45 46.13
C ARG A 333 2.31 34.93 44.82
N PRO A 334 1.12 35.56 44.86
CA PRO A 334 0.51 36.13 43.66
C PRO A 334 1.01 37.56 43.47
N THR A 335 1.48 37.92 42.26
CA THR A 335 1.26 39.26 41.69
C THR A 335 1.77 39.41 40.25
N THR A 336 0.88 40.01 39.45
CA THR A 336 1.09 41.06 38.45
C THR A 336 1.70 40.72 37.08
N THR A 337 0.82 40.83 36.09
CA THR A 337 1.05 40.97 34.66
C THR A 337 1.92 42.18 34.33
N THR A 338 3.06 41.97 33.69
CA THR A 338 3.81 43.00 32.95
C THR A 338 4.18 42.44 31.59
N THR A 339 3.63 43.06 30.54
CA THR A 339 3.91 42.78 29.14
C THR A 339 5.22 43.45 28.74
N THR A 340 6.23 42.67 28.36
CA THR A 340 7.45 43.18 27.73
C THR A 340 7.62 42.57 26.35
N ILE A 341 7.56 43.43 25.33
CA ILE A 341 7.86 43.13 23.94
C ILE A 341 9.39 43.07 23.80
N VAL A 342 9.93 41.93 23.36
CA VAL A 342 11.34 41.80 22.98
C VAL A 342 11.43 41.26 21.55
N SER A 343 12.03 42.10 20.70
CA SER A 343 12.46 41.82 19.33
C SER A 343 13.70 40.92 19.35
N GLY A 344 13.69 39.85 18.55
CA GLY A 344 14.78 38.86 18.46
C GLY A 344 15.10 38.47 17.02
N LYS A 345 16.27 38.92 16.57
CA LYS A 345 17.02 38.65 15.33
C LYS A 345 16.85 37.26 14.70
N ALA A 346 16.74 37.25 13.38
CA ALA A 346 16.86 36.06 12.53
C ALA A 346 18.34 35.64 12.37
N THR A 347 18.63 34.37 12.67
CA THR A 347 19.92 33.72 12.41
C THR A 347 19.80 32.91 11.12
N THR A 348 20.56 33.29 10.10
CA THR A 348 20.70 32.57 8.83
C THR A 348 21.64 31.37 9.02
N SER A 349 21.11 30.15 8.94
CA SER A 349 21.92 28.93 8.87
C SER A 349 22.30 28.64 7.42
N SER A 350 23.60 28.58 7.15
CA SER A 350 24.19 28.22 5.86
C SER A 350 23.97 26.74 5.53
N ALA A 351 23.52 26.46 4.32
CA ALA A 351 23.31 25.11 3.80
C ALA A 351 24.66 24.44 3.52
N THR A 352 24.96 23.34 4.20
CA THR A 352 26.11 22.47 3.91
C THR A 352 25.72 21.43 2.86
N SER A 353 26.45 21.39 1.75
CA SER A 353 26.27 20.40 0.67
C SER A 353 26.54 18.96 1.16
N PRO A 354 25.74 17.95 0.77
CA PRO A 354 25.99 16.57 1.16
C PRO A 354 27.21 16.00 0.42
N ARG A 355 28.20 15.53 1.19
CA ARG A 355 29.42 14.86 0.74
C ARG A 355 29.10 13.56 0.00
N SER A 356 29.87 13.26 -1.05
CA SER A 356 29.81 11.98 -1.75
C SER A 356 30.25 10.84 -0.83
N CYS A 357 29.54 9.72 -0.89
CA CYS A 357 29.82 8.53 -0.09
C CYS A 357 30.76 7.61 -0.88
N ASP A 358 32.00 7.45 -0.40
CA ASP A 358 32.97 6.48 -0.93
C ASP A 358 32.70 5.09 -0.30
N TRP A 359 32.37 4.09 -1.13
CA TRP A 359 31.87 2.78 -0.70
C TRP A 359 32.92 1.67 -0.64
N ARG A 360 34.23 1.97 -0.70
CA ARG A 360 35.27 0.93 -0.74
C ARG A 360 35.62 0.24 0.59
N ARG A 361 34.92 0.49 1.69
CA ARG A 361 35.07 -0.29 2.93
C ARG A 361 33.72 -0.65 3.51
N GLN A 362 33.33 -1.92 3.44
CA GLN A 362 32.23 -2.42 4.27
C GLN A 362 32.69 -2.44 5.74
N PRO A 363 32.04 -1.72 6.66
CA PRO A 363 32.31 -1.88 8.07
C PRO A 363 31.76 -3.23 8.55
N GLY A 364 32.61 -4.03 9.20
CA GLY A 364 32.16 -5.20 9.94
C GLY A 364 31.18 -4.82 11.07
N PRO A 365 30.51 -5.82 11.69
CA PRO A 365 29.47 -5.61 12.72
C PRO A 365 29.86 -4.66 13.85
N SER A 366 31.15 -4.57 14.18
CA SER A 366 31.72 -3.73 15.25
C SER A 366 31.75 -2.23 14.91
N ALA A 367 31.87 -1.86 13.64
CA ALA A 367 31.92 -0.45 13.21
C ALA A 367 30.53 0.19 13.10
N LEU A 368 29.47 -0.61 13.01
CA LEU A 368 28.10 -0.13 13.18
C LEU A 368 27.88 0.39 14.61
N LEU A 369 28.37 -0.31 15.63
CA LEU A 369 28.31 0.15 17.03
C LEU A 369 29.07 1.48 17.26
N TYR A 370 30.19 1.70 16.56
CA TYR A 370 30.98 2.93 16.69
C TYR A 370 30.32 4.14 15.99
N MET A 371 29.59 3.91 14.89
CA MET A 371 28.76 4.94 14.23
C MET A 371 27.55 5.33 15.08
N PHE A 372 27.01 4.41 15.90
CA PHE A 372 25.91 4.71 16.82
C PHE A 372 26.33 5.63 17.98
N HIS A 373 27.56 5.53 18.49
CA HIS A 373 28.03 6.40 19.56
C HIS A 373 28.30 7.85 19.09
N LYS A 374 28.68 8.06 17.83
CA LYS A 374 29.03 9.39 17.32
C LYS A 374 27.83 10.26 16.92
N VAL A 375 26.68 9.65 16.65
CA VAL A 375 25.42 10.35 16.32
C VAL A 375 24.58 10.63 17.58
N LEU A 376 24.95 10.05 18.73
CA LEU A 376 24.26 10.26 20.01
C LEU A 376 24.92 11.35 20.89
N CYS A 377 26.06 11.92 20.47
CA CYS A 377 26.80 12.96 21.21
C CYS A 377 26.97 14.29 20.45
N THR A 378 26.17 14.52 19.40
CA THR A 378 26.02 15.80 18.68
C THR A 378 24.56 16.04 18.42
#